data_AF-A0AA88V0N4-F1
#
_entry.id   AF-A0AA88V0N4-F1
#
_cell.length_a   1.000
_cell.length_b   1.000
_cell.length_c   1.000
_cell.angle_alpha   90.00
_cell.angle_beta   90.00
_cell.angle_gamma   90.00
#
_symmetry.space_group_name_H-M   'P 1'
#
loop_
_entity.id
_entity.type
_entity.pdbx_description
1 polymer ?
#
loop_
_entity_poly.entity_id
_entity_poly.type
_entity_poly.pdbx_seq_one_letter_code
_entity_poly.pdbx_strand_id
1 'polypeptide(L)'
;MYASVAITTWVTGIDRKRKRVQQQDSDRGVTLELLDDGVGLATRFSAQSECVASSSARSSGKALANVGAWNLVPEGLVLQGCGVLFLLDDLITALVSWTRSEISCNTLCRYLHATLSLLRKSRSSQARGEMDAASNVSDNGNVEPRSALIFLGTGCSSAVPNAMCLIQPSDPPCQLCFQSMSIPPDRNPNYRCNTSLLIDHCGSDGEHKYILIDAGKTFREQVLRWFTFHKIPRVDSIVLTHEHADAVLGLDDIRTVQPHSPTNDIDPTPIYLTQYAMESIRVKFPYLVQKKRKAGQEVRRVAQLEWRIIENDSKKPFVASGLELVPLPVMHGEDYICLGFLFGDKYRVAYLSDISRFLPDTEHLISKNGGGQLDLLILDTLYKVALYFWSFAQYCIDSMPAPNLCRKDPTTCTFACPRFASTSFTLEALKKLCPKRALLIGMTHEFDHQKDNEFLTEWSRREGIPVQLAHDGLRVPVDL
;
A
#
# COMPACT_ATOMS: atom_id res chain seq x y z
N MET A 1 -47.73 -42.76 -2.52
CA MET A 1 -46.92 -42.71 -3.76
C MET A 1 -45.72 -41.82 -3.41
N TYR A 2 -44.64 -42.38 -2.84
CA TYR A 2 -43.47 -43.03 -3.50
C TYR A 2 -42.85 -42.10 -4.57
N ALA A 3 -41.54 -41.79 -4.60
CA ALA A 3 -40.39 -42.30 -3.84
C ALA A 3 -39.18 -41.34 -3.94
N SER A 4 -38.32 -41.38 -2.93
CA SER A 4 -36.91 -40.97 -2.96
C SER A 4 -36.11 -41.75 -4.01
N VAL A 5 -35.06 -41.14 -4.56
CA VAL A 5 -33.85 -41.87 -5.00
C VAL A 5 -32.62 -41.09 -4.57
N ALA A 6 -31.93 -41.64 -3.56
CA ALA A 6 -30.51 -41.45 -3.33
C ALA A 6 -29.77 -42.51 -4.16
N ILE A 7 -28.63 -42.15 -4.75
CA ILE A 7 -27.66 -43.13 -5.25
C ILE A 7 -26.32 -42.79 -4.63
N THR A 8 -25.96 -43.59 -3.63
CA THR A 8 -24.58 -43.85 -3.23
C THR A 8 -24.19 -45.18 -3.84
N THR A 9 -23.06 -45.28 -4.54
CA THR A 9 -22.39 -46.57 -4.69
C THR A 9 -20.88 -46.39 -4.75
N TRP A 10 -20.23 -47.03 -3.79
CA TRP A 10 -18.81 -47.36 -3.76
C TRP A 10 -18.51 -48.46 -4.77
N VAL A 11 -17.42 -48.36 -5.55
CA VAL A 11 -16.65 -49.53 -5.98
C VAL A 11 -15.15 -49.22 -5.99
N THR A 12 -14.44 -50.20 -5.45
CA THR A 12 -13.02 -50.43 -5.19
C THR A 12 -12.14 -50.62 -6.43
N GLY A 13 -10.87 -50.22 -6.32
CA GLY A 13 -9.66 -51.02 -6.62
C GLY A 13 -9.47 -51.72 -7.98
N ILE A 14 -8.39 -51.28 -8.67
CA ILE A 14 -7.43 -52.06 -9.50
C ILE A 14 -7.96 -52.68 -10.82
N ASP A 15 -7.46 -52.24 -11.99
CA ASP A 15 -6.40 -52.96 -12.74
C ASP A 15 -6.01 -52.24 -14.05
N ARG A 16 -4.72 -52.31 -14.38
CA ARG A 16 -4.09 -51.84 -15.63
C ARG A 16 -4.56 -52.71 -16.80
N LYS A 17 -5.01 -52.10 -17.92
CA LYS A 17 -4.74 -52.62 -19.27
C LYS A 17 -5.05 -51.61 -20.37
N ARG A 18 -4.04 -51.38 -21.21
CA ARG A 18 -4.07 -50.67 -22.49
C ARG A 18 -5.21 -51.15 -23.40
N LYS A 19 -5.83 -50.22 -24.13
CA LYS A 19 -6.21 -50.40 -25.55
C LYS A 19 -6.33 -49.03 -26.24
N ARG A 20 -5.47 -48.80 -27.25
CA ARG A 20 -5.61 -47.75 -28.26
C ARG A 20 -6.87 -48.03 -29.07
N VAL A 21 -7.70 -47.01 -29.26
CA VAL A 21 -8.65 -46.96 -30.37
C VAL A 21 -8.35 -45.67 -31.14
N GLN A 22 -7.74 -45.83 -32.31
CA GLN A 22 -7.71 -44.78 -33.33
C GLN A 22 -9.08 -44.75 -33.97
N GLN A 23 -9.76 -43.60 -33.91
CA GLN A 23 -10.86 -43.31 -34.80
C GLN A 23 -10.47 -42.06 -35.59
N GLN A 24 -10.26 -42.28 -36.88
CA GLN A 24 -9.91 -41.30 -37.88
C GLN A 24 -11.23 -40.70 -38.37
N ASP A 25 -11.41 -39.40 -38.22
CA ASP A 25 -12.41 -38.66 -38.99
C ASP A 25 -11.75 -37.41 -39.57
N SER A 26 -11.88 -37.28 -40.88
CA SER A 26 -11.13 -36.38 -41.74
C SER A 26 -11.93 -35.11 -41.99
N ASP A 27 -11.57 -34.02 -41.31
CA ASP A 27 -11.37 -32.70 -41.94
C ASP A 27 -10.96 -31.67 -40.88
N ARG A 28 -9.93 -30.88 -41.22
CA ARG A 28 -9.20 -29.89 -40.39
C ARG A 28 -8.08 -30.49 -39.54
N GLY A 29 -6.84 -30.37 -40.05
CA GLY A 29 -5.64 -30.79 -39.35
C GLY A 29 -5.38 -29.96 -38.09
N VAL A 30 -5.46 -30.62 -36.94
CA VAL A 30 -4.82 -30.22 -35.68
C VAL A 30 -4.18 -31.48 -35.10
N THR A 31 -2.86 -31.46 -34.92
CA THR A 31 -2.12 -32.50 -34.21
C THR A 31 -2.04 -32.11 -32.73
N LEU A 32 -2.60 -32.94 -31.85
CA LEU A 32 -2.48 -32.79 -30.39
C LEU A 32 -1.33 -33.70 -29.92
N GLU A 33 -0.18 -33.11 -29.59
CA GLU A 33 0.82 -33.78 -28.76
C GLU A 33 0.51 -33.49 -27.29
N LEU A 34 0.21 -34.54 -26.53
CA LEU A 34 0.15 -34.51 -25.07
C LEU A 34 1.56 -34.81 -24.56
N LEU A 35 2.24 -33.80 -24.01
CA LEU A 35 3.39 -34.00 -23.14
C LEU A 35 2.89 -34.00 -21.69
N ASP A 36 3.10 -35.14 -21.03
CA ASP A 36 2.80 -35.38 -19.62
C ASP A 36 4.02 -34.94 -18.81
N ASP A 37 4.08 -33.65 -18.48
CA ASP A 37 4.99 -33.14 -17.45
C ASP A 37 4.11 -32.66 -16.28
N GLY A 38 4.18 -33.39 -15.18
CA GLY A 38 3.43 -33.07 -13.97
C GLY A 38 3.61 -31.62 -13.54
N VAL A 39 2.50 -31.05 -13.02
CA VAL A 39 2.30 -29.69 -12.48
C VAL A 39 1.64 -28.69 -13.43
N GLY A 40 0.30 -28.62 -13.37
CA GLY A 40 -0.51 -27.39 -13.49
C GLY A 40 -0.73 -26.77 -14.88
N LEU A 41 -2.00 -26.62 -15.27
CA LEU A 41 -2.44 -25.99 -16.53
C LEU A 41 -1.93 -24.54 -16.70
N ALA A 42 -1.26 -24.26 -17.82
CA ALA A 42 -1.06 -22.93 -18.37
C ALA A 42 -1.52 -22.88 -19.83
N THR A 43 -2.56 -22.11 -20.14
CA THR A 43 -2.95 -21.77 -21.52
C THR A 43 -2.11 -20.59 -22.00
N ARG A 44 -1.18 -20.84 -22.93
CA ARG A 44 -0.34 -19.82 -23.58
C ARG A 44 -0.92 -19.56 -24.98
N PHE A 45 -1.44 -18.36 -25.23
CA PHE A 45 -1.75 -17.90 -26.58
C PHE A 45 -0.56 -17.11 -27.12
N SER A 46 0.07 -17.60 -28.18
CA SER A 46 0.98 -16.80 -29.03
C SER A 46 0.59 -17.02 -30.49
N ALA A 47 0.04 -15.98 -31.12
CA ALA A 47 -0.05 -15.91 -32.57
C ALA A 47 1.12 -15.05 -33.06
N GLN A 48 2.10 -15.72 -33.68
CA GLN A 48 3.02 -15.07 -34.61
C GLN A 48 2.36 -15.09 -36.00
N SER A 49 2.27 -13.93 -36.65
CA SER A 49 2.21 -13.86 -38.10
C SER A 49 3.21 -12.81 -38.57
N GLU A 50 4.31 -13.29 -39.15
CA GLU A 50 5.14 -12.51 -40.06
C GLU A 50 4.47 -12.48 -41.43
N CYS A 51 4.34 -11.30 -42.03
CA CYS A 51 4.40 -11.15 -43.48
C CYS A 51 4.95 -9.76 -43.83
N VAL A 52 6.08 -9.81 -44.52
CA VAL A 52 6.83 -8.73 -45.16
C VAL A 52 6.09 -8.28 -46.44
N ALA A 53 5.99 -6.97 -46.70
CA ALA A 53 6.14 -6.41 -48.05
C ALA A 53 6.20 -4.86 -48.06
N SER A 54 6.97 -4.39 -49.03
CA SER A 54 7.55 -3.09 -49.32
C SER A 54 6.61 -1.96 -49.80
N SER A 55 7.15 -0.74 -49.71
CA SER A 55 6.76 0.54 -50.32
C SER A 55 6.33 0.52 -51.79
N SER A 56 5.30 1.32 -52.16
CA SER A 56 5.35 2.39 -53.18
C SER A 56 3.98 3.08 -53.35
N ALA A 57 3.90 4.11 -54.19
CA ALA A 57 3.09 5.31 -54.04
C ALA A 57 1.78 5.39 -54.87
N ARG A 58 0.93 6.34 -54.43
CA ARG A 58 -0.02 7.22 -55.16
C ARG A 58 -1.22 6.62 -55.95
N SER A 59 -2.38 7.18 -55.56
CA SER A 59 -3.40 7.86 -56.39
C SER A 59 -4.80 7.23 -56.52
N SER A 60 -5.78 8.06 -56.13
CA SER A 60 -7.13 8.27 -56.68
C SER A 60 -8.12 7.10 -56.80
N GLY A 61 -9.25 7.26 -56.10
CA GLY A 61 -10.55 7.35 -56.76
C GLY A 61 -11.56 6.20 -56.62
N LYS A 62 -12.67 6.54 -55.95
CA LYS A 62 -14.06 6.06 -56.12
C LYS A 62 -14.54 4.81 -55.36
N ALA A 63 -15.68 5.08 -54.71
CA ALA A 63 -16.58 4.27 -53.90
C ALA A 63 -17.13 3.01 -54.57
N LEU A 64 -17.53 2.05 -53.72
CA LEU A 64 -18.82 1.33 -53.78
C LEU A 64 -19.12 0.69 -52.41
N ALA A 65 -20.40 0.71 -52.03
CA ALA A 65 -20.95 0.31 -50.73
C ALA A 65 -21.48 -1.13 -50.72
N ASN A 66 -21.53 -1.76 -49.54
CA ASN A 66 -22.63 -2.61 -49.01
C ASN A 66 -22.22 -3.17 -47.64
N VAL A 67 -22.79 -2.69 -46.53
CA VAL A 67 -23.97 -3.19 -45.78
C VAL A 67 -23.77 -4.58 -45.16
N GLY A 68 -23.74 -4.61 -43.82
CA GLY A 68 -23.87 -5.80 -42.97
C GLY A 68 -24.33 -5.40 -41.57
N ALA A 69 -25.56 -5.78 -41.23
CA ALA A 69 -26.34 -5.33 -40.07
C ALA A 69 -25.95 -5.99 -38.74
N TRP A 70 -26.20 -5.29 -37.63
CA TRP A 70 -26.21 -5.83 -36.26
C TRP A 70 -27.65 -5.90 -35.76
N ASN A 71 -28.08 -7.08 -35.33
CA ASN A 71 -29.36 -7.31 -34.67
C ASN A 71 -29.26 -6.98 -33.17
N LEU A 72 -30.18 -6.14 -32.69
CA LEU A 72 -30.47 -5.92 -31.27
C LEU A 72 -31.85 -6.53 -30.99
N VAL A 73 -31.95 -7.34 -29.94
CA VAL A 73 -33.22 -7.88 -29.40
C VAL A 73 -33.54 -7.10 -28.11
N PRO A 74 -34.75 -6.53 -27.94
CA PRO A 74 -35.16 -5.87 -26.71
C PRO A 74 -36.20 -6.69 -25.92
N GLU A 75 -36.12 -6.65 -24.58
CA GLU A 75 -37.20 -6.86 -23.60
C GLU A 75 -36.55 -6.79 -22.20
N GLY A 76 -37.02 -6.11 -21.16
CA GLY A 76 -38.14 -5.22 -20.88
C GLY A 76 -38.07 -4.92 -19.36
N LEU A 77 -38.05 -3.66 -18.93
CA LEU A 77 -37.94 -3.29 -17.51
C LEU A 77 -39.22 -2.55 -17.06
N VAL A 78 -39.87 -3.06 -16.02
CA VAL A 78 -41.00 -2.42 -15.33
C VAL A 78 -40.46 -1.64 -14.13
N LEU A 79 -40.69 -0.33 -14.09
CA LEU A 79 -40.46 0.52 -12.91
C LEU A 79 -41.70 1.36 -12.61
N GLN A 80 -42.30 1.11 -11.44
CA GLN A 80 -43.27 1.97 -10.76
C GLN A 80 -42.54 2.94 -9.83
N GLY A 81 -42.98 4.21 -9.81
CA GLY A 81 -43.05 4.99 -8.58
C GLY A 81 -42.02 6.11 -8.34
N CYS A 82 -42.23 7.24 -9.02
CA CYS A 82 -42.04 8.65 -8.63
C CYS A 82 -40.98 9.09 -7.61
N GLY A 83 -40.11 10.02 -8.06
CA GLY A 83 -39.52 11.05 -7.19
C GLY A 83 -38.44 11.91 -7.83
N VAL A 84 -38.85 13.03 -8.46
CA VAL A 84 -38.05 14.21 -8.88
C VAL A 84 -37.39 14.15 -10.28
N LEU A 85 -38.20 14.50 -11.30
CA LEU A 85 -37.77 15.04 -12.59
C LEU A 85 -37.52 16.55 -12.46
N PHE A 86 -36.41 17.06 -12.99
CA PHE A 86 -36.35 18.19 -13.93
C PHE A 86 -34.92 18.31 -14.47
N LEU A 87 -34.78 18.58 -15.77
CA LEU A 87 -33.56 18.69 -16.60
C LEU A 87 -33.13 17.42 -17.36
N LEU A 88 -34.00 16.87 -18.21
CA LEU A 88 -33.55 15.94 -19.27
C LEU A 88 -34.36 15.95 -20.58
N ASP A 89 -35.36 16.84 -20.71
CA ASP A 89 -36.20 16.88 -21.93
C ASP A 89 -35.57 17.69 -23.08
N ASP A 90 -34.72 18.69 -22.82
CA ASP A 90 -34.10 19.50 -23.88
C ASP A 90 -32.94 18.80 -24.62
N LEU A 91 -32.39 17.73 -24.06
CA LEU A 91 -31.24 17.01 -24.62
C LEU A 91 -31.66 15.93 -25.64
N ILE A 92 -32.85 15.35 -25.46
CA ILE A 92 -33.37 14.29 -26.33
C ILE A 92 -33.92 14.87 -27.64
N THR A 93 -34.54 16.06 -27.61
CA THR A 93 -35.01 16.74 -28.83
C THR A 93 -33.84 17.22 -29.70
N ALA A 94 -32.69 17.57 -29.11
CA ALA A 94 -31.48 17.95 -29.84
C ALA A 94 -30.79 16.75 -30.54
N LEU A 95 -30.84 15.56 -29.93
CA LEU A 95 -30.21 14.35 -30.48
C LEU A 95 -30.96 13.75 -31.68
N VAL A 96 -32.29 13.92 -31.76
CA VAL A 96 -33.09 13.40 -32.89
C VAL A 96 -32.96 14.27 -34.16
N SER A 97 -32.55 15.54 -34.02
CA SER A 97 -32.26 16.43 -35.17
C SER A 97 -30.84 16.27 -35.74
N TRP A 98 -29.99 15.43 -35.15
CA TRP A 98 -28.54 15.44 -35.39
C TRP A 98 -28.02 14.44 -36.43
N THR A 99 -28.90 13.74 -37.16
CA THR A 99 -28.49 12.73 -38.15
C THR A 99 -28.44 13.20 -39.60
N ARG A 100 -28.60 14.51 -39.88
CA ARG A 100 -28.47 15.04 -41.26
C ARG A 100 -27.91 16.46 -41.29
N SER A 101 -26.59 16.62 -41.19
CA SER A 101 -25.85 17.73 -41.82
C SER A 101 -24.33 17.56 -41.65
N GLU A 102 -23.59 17.60 -42.76
CA GLU A 102 -22.12 17.73 -42.75
C GLU A 102 -21.74 19.12 -42.22
N ILE A 103 -21.20 19.18 -41.01
CA ILE A 103 -20.63 20.41 -40.45
C ILE A 103 -19.11 20.21 -40.33
N SER A 104 -18.34 21.13 -40.92
CA SER A 104 -16.88 21.06 -40.92
C SER A 104 -16.30 21.24 -39.50
N CYS A 105 -15.16 20.56 -39.25
CA CYS A 105 -14.45 20.47 -37.97
C CYS A 105 -14.18 21.84 -37.30
N ASN A 106 -14.14 22.94 -38.07
CA ASN A 106 -13.94 24.29 -37.56
C ASN A 106 -15.11 24.86 -36.75
N THR A 107 -16.35 24.39 -36.98
CA THR A 107 -17.52 24.86 -36.23
C THR A 107 -17.61 24.17 -34.86
N LEU A 108 -17.16 22.92 -34.76
CA LEU A 108 -17.13 22.16 -33.51
C LEU A 108 -16.11 22.76 -32.50
N CYS A 109 -14.94 23.20 -32.97
CA CYS A 109 -13.94 23.86 -32.12
C CYS A 109 -14.42 25.20 -31.55
N ARG A 110 -15.23 25.96 -32.30
CA ARG A 110 -15.77 27.25 -31.82
C ARG A 110 -16.84 27.06 -30.75
N TYR A 111 -17.67 26.03 -30.89
CA TYR A 111 -18.68 25.69 -29.87
C TYR A 111 -18.03 25.20 -28.56
N LEU A 112 -16.99 24.35 -28.65
CA LEU A 112 -16.29 23.86 -27.45
C LEU A 112 -15.59 25.00 -26.67
N HIS A 113 -15.00 25.97 -27.38
CA HIS A 113 -14.37 27.13 -26.76
C HIS A 113 -15.38 28.08 -26.10
N ALA A 114 -16.58 28.25 -26.67
CA ALA A 114 -17.63 29.08 -26.09
C ALA A 114 -18.17 28.46 -24.78
N THR A 115 -18.38 27.15 -24.75
CA THR A 115 -18.89 26.43 -23.56
C THR A 115 -17.88 26.40 -22.42
N LEU A 116 -16.57 26.25 -22.72
CA LEU A 116 -15.50 26.31 -21.72
C LEU A 116 -15.29 27.73 -21.16
N SER A 117 -15.54 28.77 -21.95
CA SER A 117 -15.46 30.17 -21.51
C SER A 117 -16.57 30.55 -20.54
N LEU A 118 -17.79 30.02 -20.74
CA LEU A 118 -18.93 30.24 -19.85
C LEU A 118 -18.79 29.49 -18.51
N LEU A 119 -18.23 28.27 -18.52
CA LEU A 119 -17.91 27.53 -17.28
C LEU A 119 -16.75 28.15 -16.48
N ARG A 120 -15.82 28.86 -17.14
CA ARG A 120 -14.76 29.63 -16.47
C ARG A 120 -15.29 30.90 -15.79
N LYS A 121 -16.34 31.52 -16.33
CA LYS A 121 -16.95 32.74 -15.77
C LYS A 121 -17.88 32.46 -14.59
N SER A 122 -18.57 31.32 -14.51
CA SER A 122 -19.38 31.00 -13.32
C SER A 122 -18.57 30.54 -12.11
N ARG A 123 -17.36 29.98 -12.32
CA ARG A 123 -16.43 29.65 -11.23
C ARG A 123 -15.62 30.84 -10.70
N SER A 124 -15.51 31.95 -11.46
CA SER A 124 -14.75 33.13 -11.01
C SER A 124 -15.58 34.14 -10.22
N SER A 125 -16.91 34.02 -10.19
CA SER A 125 -17.81 34.91 -9.44
C SER A 125 -18.19 34.41 -8.05
N GLN A 126 -17.73 33.22 -7.65
CA GLN A 126 -18.02 32.62 -6.34
C GLN A 126 -16.75 32.38 -5.49
N ALA A 127 -15.61 32.93 -5.90
CA ALA A 127 -14.31 32.77 -5.22
C ALA A 127 -13.52 34.08 -5.11
N ARG A 128 -14.21 35.22 -4.94
CA ARG A 128 -13.60 36.52 -4.63
C ARG A 128 -14.49 37.31 -3.66
N GLY A 129 -14.22 37.10 -2.39
CA GLY A 129 -14.73 37.89 -1.27
C GLY A 129 -14.15 37.31 0.02
N GLU A 130 -13.27 38.06 0.68
CA GLU A 130 -12.76 37.86 2.05
C GLU A 130 -11.77 36.68 2.21
N MET A 131 -10.52 36.80 2.69
CA MET A 131 -9.92 37.75 3.64
C MET A 131 -8.43 38.00 3.35
N ASP A 132 -8.06 39.21 3.74
CA ASP A 132 -6.74 39.81 3.83
C ASP A 132 -5.73 39.03 4.69
N ALA A 133 -4.46 39.41 4.50
CA ALA A 133 -3.34 39.07 5.36
C ALA A 133 -3.65 39.35 6.84
N ALA A 134 -4.00 38.30 7.58
CA ALA A 134 -3.96 38.32 9.04
C ALA A 134 -2.54 37.96 9.49
N SER A 135 -1.79 38.99 9.90
CA SER A 135 -0.73 38.85 10.88
C SER A 135 -1.33 38.23 12.15
N ASN A 136 -1.09 36.94 12.37
CA ASN A 136 -1.43 36.29 13.64
C ASN A 136 -0.39 36.70 14.70
N VAL A 137 -0.61 37.86 15.31
CA VAL A 137 -0.23 38.08 16.70
C VAL A 137 -1.38 37.55 17.54
N SER A 138 -1.33 36.26 17.87
CA SER A 138 -2.14 35.69 18.94
C SER A 138 -1.41 35.94 20.25
N ASP A 139 -1.88 36.95 20.98
CA ASP A 139 -1.56 37.20 22.39
C ASP A 139 -2.25 36.13 23.25
N ASN A 140 -1.62 34.94 23.27
CA ASN A 140 -1.70 33.88 24.27
C ASN A 140 -0.69 32.83 23.81
N GLY A 141 0.45 32.75 24.50
CA GLY A 141 1.70 32.10 24.06
C GLY A 141 1.68 30.57 23.88
N ASN A 142 0.74 30.02 23.12
CA ASN A 142 0.80 28.68 22.55
C ASN A 142 1.05 28.81 21.05
N VAL A 143 2.31 28.68 20.66
CA VAL A 143 2.70 28.55 19.24
C VAL A 143 2.11 27.23 18.73
N GLU A 144 1.29 27.27 17.67
CA GLU A 144 0.78 26.03 17.07
C GLU A 144 1.97 25.12 16.68
N PRO A 145 1.87 23.80 16.93
CA PRO A 145 2.90 22.86 16.55
C PRO A 145 3.17 22.95 15.05
N ARG A 146 4.41 23.30 14.71
CA ARG A 146 4.83 23.54 13.33
C ARG A 146 5.14 22.25 12.58
N SER A 147 5.46 21.17 13.31
CA SER A 147 5.73 19.85 12.74
C SER A 147 4.50 18.95 12.85
N ALA A 148 4.44 17.91 12.03
CA ALA A 148 3.40 16.90 12.11
C ALA A 148 3.87 15.53 11.63
N LEU A 149 3.21 14.50 12.14
CA LEU A 149 3.34 13.13 11.66
C LEU A 149 2.11 12.78 10.84
N ILE A 150 2.29 12.29 9.62
CA ILE A 150 1.22 11.90 8.71
C ILE A 150 1.35 10.41 8.44
N PHE A 151 0.35 9.64 8.85
CA PHE A 151 0.30 8.20 8.66
C PHE A 151 -0.15 7.92 7.23
N LEU A 152 0.80 7.57 6.36
CA LEU A 152 0.50 7.29 4.95
C LEU A 152 -0.12 5.91 4.76
N GLY A 153 0.26 4.96 5.61
CA GLY A 153 -0.35 3.64 5.70
C GLY A 153 -0.24 3.07 7.11
N THR A 154 -1.23 2.30 7.54
CA THR A 154 -1.24 1.66 8.86
C THR A 154 -1.53 0.16 8.80
N GLY A 155 -1.50 -0.43 7.61
CA GLY A 155 -1.81 -1.84 7.35
C GLY A 155 -0.58 -2.73 7.25
N CYS A 156 -0.83 -4.02 7.40
CA CYS A 156 0.20 -5.05 7.26
C CYS A 156 0.77 -5.17 5.83
N SER A 157 1.68 -6.11 5.64
CA SER A 157 2.32 -6.38 4.34
C SER A 157 1.31 -6.63 3.21
N SER A 158 0.17 -7.27 3.47
CA SER A 158 -0.85 -7.51 2.43
C SER A 158 -1.77 -6.31 2.14
N ALA A 159 -1.64 -5.22 2.92
CA ALA A 159 -2.62 -4.13 3.00
C ALA A 159 -4.04 -4.63 3.42
N VAL A 160 -4.96 -3.69 3.64
CA VAL A 160 -6.39 -3.96 3.87
C VAL A 160 -7.21 -3.12 2.89
N PRO A 161 -8.13 -3.72 2.11
CA PRO A 161 -8.59 -5.12 2.17
C PRO A 161 -7.55 -6.15 1.71
N ASN A 162 -7.59 -7.34 2.31
CA ASN A 162 -6.82 -8.47 1.81
C ASN A 162 -7.49 -8.99 0.51
N ALA A 163 -6.76 -8.94 -0.60
CA ALA A 163 -7.27 -9.33 -1.91
C ALA A 163 -7.84 -10.77 -1.92
N MET A 164 -7.21 -11.71 -1.20
CA MET A 164 -7.68 -13.10 -1.13
C MET A 164 -9.10 -13.22 -0.58
N CYS A 165 -9.45 -12.43 0.43
CA CYS A 165 -10.80 -12.44 1.00
C CYS A 165 -11.87 -11.97 0.01
N LEU A 166 -11.50 -11.19 -1.00
CA LEU A 166 -12.42 -10.66 -1.99
C LEU A 166 -12.57 -11.59 -3.20
N ILE A 167 -11.46 -12.18 -3.67
CA ILE A 167 -11.48 -13.07 -4.84
C ILE A 167 -11.86 -14.52 -4.48
N GLN A 168 -11.65 -14.92 -3.23
CA GLN A 168 -11.98 -16.24 -2.68
C GLN A 168 -12.63 -16.05 -1.30
N PRO A 169 -13.88 -15.56 -1.26
CA PRO A 169 -14.55 -15.29 0.00
C PRO A 169 -14.75 -16.56 0.81
N SER A 170 -14.44 -16.48 2.11
CA SER A 170 -14.79 -17.50 3.10
C SER A 170 -16.30 -17.54 3.35
N ASP A 171 -16.76 -18.57 4.06
CA ASP A 171 -18.13 -18.67 4.56
C ASP A 171 -18.13 -18.71 6.10
N PRO A 172 -18.55 -17.62 6.80
CA PRO A 172 -19.01 -16.35 6.25
C PRO A 172 -17.86 -15.50 5.65
N PRO A 173 -18.16 -14.55 4.73
CA PRO A 173 -17.14 -13.69 4.13
C PRO A 173 -16.54 -12.71 5.15
N CYS A 174 -15.28 -12.30 4.91
CA CYS A 174 -14.61 -11.32 5.75
C CYS A 174 -15.26 -9.94 5.62
N GLN A 175 -16.13 -9.60 6.59
CA GLN A 175 -16.92 -8.37 6.57
C GLN A 175 -16.06 -7.11 6.42
N LEU A 176 -14.89 -7.05 7.07
CA LEU A 176 -13.99 -5.90 6.99
C LEU A 176 -13.43 -5.66 5.59
N CYS A 177 -13.01 -6.73 4.89
CA CYS A 177 -12.50 -6.57 3.53
C CYS A 177 -13.59 -6.08 2.57
N PHE A 178 -14.80 -6.63 2.67
CA PHE A 178 -15.94 -6.23 1.85
C PHE A 178 -16.41 -4.80 2.13
N GLN A 179 -16.50 -4.42 3.41
CA GLN A 179 -16.82 -3.03 3.80
C GLN A 179 -15.73 -2.08 3.34
N SER A 180 -14.46 -2.51 3.37
CA SER A 180 -13.35 -1.65 2.99
C SER A 180 -13.39 -1.24 1.52
N MET A 181 -13.97 -2.07 0.65
CA MET A 181 -14.18 -1.74 -0.77
C MET A 181 -15.40 -0.85 -1.01
N SER A 182 -16.40 -0.87 -0.11
CA SER A 182 -17.67 -0.17 -0.28
C SER A 182 -17.60 1.29 0.17
N ILE A 183 -16.72 1.62 1.12
CA ILE A 183 -16.56 2.97 1.66
C ILE A 183 -15.33 3.63 1.02
N PRO A 184 -15.46 4.84 0.43
CA PRO A 184 -14.34 5.59 -0.11
C PRO A 184 -13.20 5.72 0.91
N PRO A 185 -11.94 5.47 0.51
CA PRO A 185 -10.83 5.36 1.45
C PRO A 185 -10.54 6.61 2.31
N ASP A 186 -10.88 7.80 1.82
CA ASP A 186 -10.81 9.06 2.57
C ASP A 186 -11.72 9.10 3.81
N ARG A 187 -12.77 8.27 3.84
CA ARG A 187 -13.72 8.14 4.95
C ARG A 187 -13.70 6.77 5.59
N ASN A 188 -12.70 5.94 5.26
CA ASN A 188 -12.67 4.55 5.64
C ASN A 188 -11.36 4.20 6.37
N PRO A 189 -11.37 4.22 7.71
CA PRO A 189 -10.17 3.91 8.49
C PRO A 189 -9.80 2.42 8.48
N ASN A 190 -10.60 1.57 7.82
CA ASN A 190 -10.30 0.15 7.60
C ASN A 190 -9.64 -0.11 6.24
N TYR A 191 -9.62 0.85 5.31
CA TYR A 191 -8.77 0.76 4.13
C TYR A 191 -7.36 1.21 4.53
N ARG A 192 -6.40 0.28 4.50
CA ARG A 192 -5.05 0.49 5.03
C ARG A 192 -4.00 0.11 4.02
N CYS A 193 -3.23 1.09 3.56
CA CYS A 193 -2.01 0.88 2.78
C CYS A 193 -0.92 0.26 3.65
N ASN A 194 0.19 -0.17 3.04
CA ASN A 194 1.34 -0.67 3.80
C ASN A 194 1.86 0.42 4.73
N THR A 195 2.22 0.02 5.94
CA THR A 195 2.83 0.87 6.97
C THR A 195 3.87 1.83 6.38
N SER A 196 3.64 3.13 6.58
CA SER A 196 4.55 4.21 6.17
C SER A 196 4.19 5.49 6.92
N LEU A 197 5.21 6.27 7.29
CA LEU A 197 5.05 7.53 8.02
C LEU A 197 5.75 8.64 7.25
N LEU A 198 5.08 9.79 7.11
CA LEU A 198 5.73 11.02 6.69
C LEU A 198 5.89 11.95 7.89
N ILE A 199 7.11 12.40 8.13
CA ILE A 199 7.42 13.46 9.08
C ILE A 199 7.48 14.78 8.32
N ASP A 200 6.52 15.66 8.61
CA ASP A 200 6.52 17.07 8.22
C ASP A 200 7.31 17.83 9.30
N HIS A 201 8.60 18.04 9.07
CA HIS A 201 9.52 18.66 10.01
C HIS A 201 9.70 20.14 9.67
N CYS A 202 9.30 21.02 10.57
CA CYS A 202 9.52 22.46 10.44
C CYS A 202 10.81 22.86 11.16
N GLY A 203 11.79 23.37 10.41
CA GLY A 203 13.06 23.85 10.94
C GLY A 203 12.92 25.15 11.75
N SER A 204 14.03 25.57 12.37
CA SER A 204 14.10 26.83 13.12
C SER A 204 13.90 28.08 12.23
N ASP A 205 14.18 27.96 10.94
CA ASP A 205 13.94 28.95 9.89
C ASP A 205 12.47 29.01 9.43
N GLY A 206 11.62 28.08 9.88
CA GLY A 206 10.23 27.96 9.47
C GLY A 206 10.03 27.15 8.18
N GLU A 207 11.10 26.66 7.54
CA GLU A 207 11.00 25.86 6.33
C GLU A 207 10.58 24.43 6.66
N HIS A 208 9.68 23.88 5.85
CA HIS A 208 9.19 22.52 5.99
C HIS A 208 10.02 21.54 5.15
N LYS A 209 10.43 20.46 5.80
CA LYS A 209 11.11 19.31 5.20
C LYS A 209 10.30 18.03 5.43
N TYR A 210 10.19 17.21 4.39
CA TYR A 210 9.36 16.02 4.38
C TYR A 210 10.23 14.77 4.37
N ILE A 211 10.23 14.03 5.48
CA ILE A 211 11.01 12.81 5.66
C ILE A 211 10.05 11.62 5.57
N LEU A 212 10.25 10.74 4.60
CA LEU A 212 9.46 9.53 4.42
C LEU A 212 10.12 8.36 5.14
N ILE A 213 9.37 7.64 5.98
CA ILE A 213 9.75 6.34 6.52
C ILE A 213 9.02 5.26 5.72
N ASP A 214 9.80 4.45 5.02
CA ASP A 214 9.38 3.36 4.12
C ASP A 214 8.54 3.80 2.91
N ALA A 215 8.79 3.14 1.77
CA ALA A 215 8.09 3.32 0.51
C ALA A 215 7.65 1.95 -0.03
N GLY A 216 6.53 1.45 0.50
CA GLY A 216 5.97 0.14 0.16
C GLY A 216 5.30 0.05 -1.21
N LYS A 217 4.80 -1.14 -1.57
CA LYS A 217 4.09 -1.37 -2.84
C LYS A 217 2.81 -0.53 -3.02
N THR A 218 2.27 0.04 -1.95
CA THR A 218 1.10 0.93 -1.97
C THR A 218 1.47 2.41 -2.08
N PHE A 219 2.77 2.75 -2.20
CA PHE A 219 3.26 4.14 -2.18
C PHE A 219 2.58 5.06 -3.19
N ARG A 220 2.38 4.62 -4.44
CA ARG A 220 1.68 5.42 -5.45
C ARG A 220 0.29 5.86 -4.98
N GLU A 221 -0.45 4.97 -4.32
CA GLU A 221 -1.78 5.27 -3.78
C GLU A 221 -1.70 6.23 -2.59
N GLN A 222 -0.72 6.06 -1.72
CA GLN A 222 -0.45 6.95 -0.60
C GLN A 222 -0.17 8.38 -1.08
N VAL A 223 0.62 8.54 -2.16
CA VAL A 223 0.86 9.85 -2.79
C VAL A 223 -0.44 10.43 -3.33
N LEU A 224 -1.18 9.68 -4.14
CA LEU A 224 -2.40 10.19 -4.76
C LEU A 224 -3.46 10.61 -3.74
N ARG A 225 -3.51 9.97 -2.57
CA ARG A 225 -4.48 10.29 -1.51
C ARG A 225 -3.96 11.32 -0.54
N TRP A 226 -2.85 11.04 0.12
CA TRP A 226 -2.46 11.76 1.33
C TRP A 226 -1.53 12.92 1.02
N PHE A 227 -0.69 12.81 -0.01
CA PHE A 227 0.12 13.96 -0.44
C PHE A 227 -0.76 15.04 -1.05
N THR A 228 -1.76 14.65 -1.84
CA THR A 228 -2.71 15.61 -2.42
C THR A 228 -3.61 16.23 -1.34
N PHE A 229 -4.12 15.42 -0.41
CA PHE A 229 -4.99 15.89 0.67
C PHE A 229 -4.27 16.84 1.63
N HIS A 230 -3.07 16.48 2.08
CA HIS A 230 -2.25 17.29 3.00
C HIS A 230 -1.37 18.32 2.28
N LYS A 231 -1.45 18.42 0.95
CA LYS A 231 -0.69 19.35 0.10
C LYS A 231 0.83 19.21 0.26
N ILE A 232 1.31 17.98 0.42
CA ILE A 232 2.75 17.67 0.53
C ILE A 232 3.37 17.81 -0.87
N PRO A 233 4.35 18.72 -1.06
CA PRO A 233 4.86 19.04 -2.38
C PRO A 233 5.94 18.07 -2.87
N ARG A 234 6.66 17.40 -1.96
CA ARG A 234 7.86 16.61 -2.26
C ARG A 234 8.25 15.71 -1.07
N VAL A 235 9.28 14.89 -1.28
CA VAL A 235 10.03 14.19 -0.23
C VAL A 235 11.48 14.67 -0.27
N ASP A 236 11.97 15.20 0.84
CA ASP A 236 13.34 15.71 0.96
C ASP A 236 14.33 14.60 1.31
N SER A 237 13.91 13.58 2.07
CA SER A 237 14.72 12.39 2.35
C SER A 237 13.86 11.17 2.70
N ILE A 238 14.41 9.98 2.52
CA ILE A 238 13.75 8.70 2.82
C ILE A 238 14.58 7.93 3.83
N VAL A 239 13.93 7.28 4.78
CA VAL A 239 14.54 6.36 5.75
C VAL A 239 13.85 5.01 5.57
N LEU A 240 14.63 3.95 5.40
CA LEU A 240 14.11 2.59 5.28
C LEU A 240 14.35 1.82 6.58
N THR A 241 13.27 1.25 7.12
CA THR A 241 13.31 0.39 8.32
C THR A 241 13.97 -0.95 8.00
N HIS A 242 13.64 -1.52 6.83
CA HIS A 242 14.10 -2.81 6.36
C HIS A 242 13.84 -3.01 4.85
N GLU A 243 14.28 -4.14 4.28
CA GLU A 243 14.22 -4.38 2.83
C GLU A 243 13.05 -5.26 2.34
N HIS A 244 12.05 -5.56 3.18
CA HIS A 244 10.89 -6.31 2.70
C HIS A 244 10.04 -5.53 1.70
N ALA A 245 9.24 -6.26 0.93
CA ALA A 245 8.53 -5.74 -0.22
C ALA A 245 7.54 -4.60 0.11
N ASP A 246 6.89 -4.73 1.25
CA ASP A 246 5.99 -3.74 1.83
C ASP A 246 6.68 -2.49 2.38
N ALA A 247 8.01 -2.50 2.51
CA ALA A 247 8.80 -1.31 2.86
C ALA A 247 9.52 -0.67 1.67
N VAL A 248 9.80 -1.41 0.58
CA VAL A 248 10.68 -0.89 -0.51
C VAL A 248 10.13 -0.97 -1.94
N LEU A 249 9.02 -1.66 -2.21
CA LEU A 249 8.55 -1.82 -3.60
C LEU A 249 7.96 -0.56 -4.25
N GLY A 250 7.78 0.52 -3.49
CA GLY A 250 7.39 1.84 -3.99
C GLY A 250 8.56 2.71 -4.44
N LEU A 251 9.81 2.26 -4.29
CA LEU A 251 11.00 3.05 -4.62
C LEU A 251 11.07 3.48 -6.10
N ASP A 252 10.46 2.73 -7.02
CA ASP A 252 10.38 3.11 -8.44
C ASP A 252 9.53 4.38 -8.66
N ASP A 253 8.48 4.56 -7.86
CA ASP A 253 7.54 5.68 -7.95
C ASP A 253 8.05 6.98 -7.27
N ILE A 254 9.15 6.91 -6.50
CA ILE A 254 9.74 8.05 -5.77
C ILE A 254 10.07 9.23 -6.67
N ARG A 255 10.37 8.97 -7.96
CA ARG A 255 10.62 10.01 -8.95
C ARG A 255 9.52 11.09 -8.98
N THR A 256 8.28 10.71 -8.69
CA THR A 256 7.10 11.60 -8.69
C THR A 256 7.16 12.67 -7.60
N VAL A 257 7.87 12.40 -6.51
CA VAL A 257 7.92 13.27 -5.32
C VAL A 257 9.30 13.87 -5.08
N GLN A 258 10.24 13.72 -6.03
CA GLN A 258 11.55 14.34 -5.90
C GLN A 258 11.46 15.86 -6.10
N PRO A 259 12.30 16.65 -5.40
CA PRO A 259 12.47 18.06 -5.70
C PRO A 259 12.82 18.25 -7.19
N HIS A 260 12.04 19.07 -7.90
CA HIS A 260 12.28 19.37 -9.31
C HIS A 260 12.95 20.74 -9.46
N SER A 261 14.11 20.79 -10.12
CA SER A 261 14.72 22.06 -10.55
C SER A 261 14.19 22.46 -11.93
N PRO A 262 13.92 23.77 -12.17
CA PRO A 262 13.60 24.31 -13.50
C PRO A 262 14.67 24.01 -14.57
N THR A 263 15.92 23.75 -14.17
CA THR A 263 17.03 23.41 -15.08
C THR A 263 17.06 21.94 -15.47
N ASN A 264 16.09 21.13 -15.05
CA ASN A 264 16.06 19.66 -15.18
C ASN A 264 17.18 18.92 -14.41
N ASP A 265 17.93 19.62 -13.57
CA ASP A 265 18.88 19.01 -12.63
C ASP A 265 18.12 18.57 -11.38
N ILE A 266 17.89 17.27 -11.23
CA ILE A 266 17.25 16.71 -10.03
C ILE A 266 18.37 16.43 -9.02
N ASP A 267 18.37 17.14 -7.90
CA ASP A 267 19.22 16.82 -6.76
C ASP A 267 18.86 15.42 -6.25
N PRO A 268 19.84 14.50 -6.11
CA PRO A 268 19.55 13.15 -5.65
C PRO A 268 18.89 13.16 -4.28
N THR A 269 17.76 12.47 -4.13
CA THR A 269 17.08 12.33 -2.84
C THR A 269 17.88 11.36 -1.96
N PRO A 270 18.30 11.78 -0.74
CA PRO A 270 18.97 10.90 0.20
C PRO A 270 18.06 9.78 0.69
N ILE A 271 18.57 8.55 0.68
CA ILE A 271 17.94 7.38 1.28
C ILE A 271 18.87 6.81 2.35
N TYR A 272 18.38 6.76 3.59
CA TYR A 272 19.07 6.19 4.73
C TYR A 272 18.62 4.75 4.96
N LEU A 273 19.56 3.83 5.00
CA LEU A 273 19.30 2.39 5.14
C LEU A 273 20.52 1.65 5.68
N THR A 274 20.33 0.45 6.23
CA THR A 274 21.45 -0.38 6.66
C THR A 274 22.23 -0.95 5.47
N GLN A 275 23.48 -1.38 5.71
CA GLN A 275 24.26 -2.08 4.70
C GLN A 275 23.55 -3.35 4.20
N TYR A 276 22.89 -4.07 5.11
CA TYR A 276 22.12 -5.27 4.78
C TYR A 276 20.99 -4.95 3.79
N ALA A 277 20.18 -3.92 4.09
CA ALA A 277 19.12 -3.48 3.19
C ALA A 277 19.68 -3.02 1.83
N MET A 278 20.82 -2.32 1.83
CA MET A 278 21.46 -1.86 0.60
C MET A 278 21.87 -3.00 -0.33
N GLU A 279 22.43 -4.10 0.19
CA GLU A 279 22.78 -5.26 -0.63
C GLU A 279 21.54 -5.91 -1.27
N SER A 280 20.43 -5.96 -0.54
CA SER A 280 19.16 -6.45 -1.10
C SER A 280 18.59 -5.54 -2.18
N ILE A 281 18.63 -4.22 -1.95
CA ILE A 281 18.15 -3.20 -2.90
C ILE A 281 18.97 -3.22 -4.19
N ARG A 282 20.29 -3.45 -4.12
CA ARG A 282 21.14 -3.62 -5.31
C ARG A 282 20.64 -4.71 -6.25
N VAL A 283 20.11 -5.80 -5.69
CA VAL A 283 19.58 -6.93 -6.46
C VAL A 283 18.17 -6.63 -6.97
N LYS A 284 17.30 -6.05 -6.13
CA LYS A 284 15.90 -5.73 -6.49
C LYS A 284 15.78 -4.59 -7.50
N PHE A 285 16.61 -3.56 -7.35
CA PHE A 285 16.57 -2.31 -8.11
C PHE A 285 17.94 -1.93 -8.69
N PRO A 286 18.58 -2.79 -9.50
CA PRO A 286 19.91 -2.52 -10.02
C PRO A 286 19.97 -1.21 -10.82
N TYR A 287 18.87 -0.79 -11.44
CA TYR A 287 18.76 0.45 -12.20
C TYR A 287 18.67 1.71 -11.33
N LEU A 288 18.24 1.61 -10.07
CA LEU A 288 18.24 2.73 -9.11
C LEU A 288 19.60 2.91 -8.43
N VAL A 289 20.43 1.86 -8.40
CA VAL A 289 21.75 1.89 -7.78
C VAL A 289 22.89 2.17 -8.77
N GLN A 290 22.87 1.51 -9.94
CA GLN A 290 24.01 1.56 -10.85
C GLN A 290 24.05 2.86 -11.66
N LYS A 291 25.01 3.75 -11.34
CA LYS A 291 25.29 5.00 -12.07
C LYS A 291 26.36 4.85 -13.18
N LYS A 292 26.59 3.64 -13.73
CA LYS A 292 27.56 3.49 -14.84
C LYS A 292 26.96 3.99 -16.15
N ARG A 293 27.14 5.29 -16.41
CA ARG A 293 26.98 5.84 -17.76
C ARG A 293 28.21 5.48 -18.58
N LYS A 294 28.04 4.71 -19.66
CA LYS A 294 29.05 4.69 -20.74
C LYS A 294 28.89 5.95 -21.59
N ALA A 295 29.97 6.46 -22.16
CA ALA A 295 29.91 7.58 -23.10
C ALA A 295 28.93 7.22 -24.25
N GLY A 296 27.93 8.09 -24.50
CA GLY A 296 26.91 7.88 -25.52
C GLY A 296 25.63 7.15 -25.08
N GLN A 297 25.49 6.75 -23.80
CA GLN A 297 24.21 6.22 -23.30
C GLN A 297 23.22 7.33 -22.94
N GLU A 298 21.97 7.19 -23.37
CA GLU A 298 20.87 8.09 -23.02
C GLU A 298 20.68 8.20 -21.49
N VAL A 299 20.30 9.40 -21.05
CA VAL A 299 19.91 9.66 -19.66
C VAL A 299 18.66 8.86 -19.33
N ARG A 300 18.81 7.78 -18.55
CA ARG A 300 17.66 7.05 -18.00
C ARG A 300 16.84 8.00 -17.14
N ARG A 301 15.54 8.10 -17.43
CA ARG A 301 14.58 8.91 -16.69
C ARG A 301 14.06 8.14 -15.45
N VAL A 302 14.97 7.75 -14.56
CA VAL A 302 14.66 7.07 -13.28
C VAL A 302 14.93 8.02 -12.11
N ALA A 303 14.42 7.66 -10.92
CA ALA A 303 14.67 8.44 -9.70
C ALA A 303 16.17 8.63 -9.47
N GLN A 304 16.57 9.84 -9.07
CA GLN A 304 17.96 10.13 -8.71
C GLN A 304 18.13 9.94 -7.21
N LEU A 305 18.81 8.88 -6.78
CA LEU A 305 18.92 8.55 -5.36
C LEU A 305 20.37 8.67 -4.88
N GLU A 306 20.52 9.09 -3.63
CA GLU A 306 21.78 9.09 -2.88
C GLU A 306 21.67 8.11 -1.72
N TRP A 307 22.34 6.97 -1.83
CA TRP A 307 22.30 5.91 -0.82
C TRP A 307 23.26 6.22 0.33
N ARG A 308 22.73 6.37 1.55
CA ARG A 308 23.49 6.69 2.77
C ARG A 308 23.35 5.54 3.76
N ILE A 309 24.46 4.89 4.07
CA ILE A 309 24.47 3.77 5.00
C ILE A 309 24.38 4.28 6.43
N ILE A 310 23.39 3.79 7.17
CA ILE A 310 23.26 3.98 8.61
C ILE A 310 23.60 2.69 9.34
N GLU A 311 24.07 2.84 10.58
CA GLU A 311 24.39 1.71 11.42
C GLU A 311 23.16 1.25 12.20
N ASN A 312 23.07 -0.06 12.42
CA ASN A 312 22.07 -0.68 13.28
C ASN A 312 22.50 -0.58 14.76
N ASP A 313 22.77 0.64 15.22
CA ASP A 313 23.26 0.95 16.57
C ASP A 313 22.62 2.24 17.08
N SER A 314 21.93 2.16 18.22
CA SER A 314 21.27 3.30 18.85
C SER A 314 22.23 4.36 19.39
N LYS A 315 23.54 4.10 19.42
CA LYS A 315 24.57 5.08 19.78
C LYS A 315 25.07 5.89 18.58
N LYS A 316 24.56 5.61 17.38
CA LYS A 316 24.99 6.22 16.13
C LYS A 316 23.82 6.92 15.44
N PRO A 317 23.36 8.07 15.99
CA PRO A 317 22.32 8.86 15.34
C PRO A 317 22.79 9.39 13.99
N PHE A 318 21.82 9.73 13.15
CA PHE A 318 22.06 10.39 11.87
C PHE A 318 21.04 11.50 11.66
N VAL A 319 21.38 12.47 10.81
CA VAL A 319 20.50 13.60 10.52
C VAL A 319 19.90 13.43 9.12
N ALA A 320 18.57 13.39 9.04
CA ALA A 320 17.83 13.41 7.78
C ALA A 320 17.03 14.71 7.69
N SER A 321 17.31 15.53 6.67
CA SER A 321 16.61 16.80 6.42
C SER A 321 16.44 17.69 7.66
N GLY A 322 17.51 17.79 8.47
CA GLY A 322 17.57 18.64 9.67
C GLY A 322 17.01 18.01 10.94
N LEU A 323 16.39 16.82 10.87
CA LEU A 323 15.93 16.08 12.05
C LEU A 323 16.95 15.00 12.41
N GLU A 324 17.35 14.93 13.68
CA GLU A 324 18.15 13.81 14.19
C GLU A 324 17.24 12.59 14.42
N LEU A 325 17.67 11.44 13.90
CA LEU A 325 17.04 10.14 14.12
C LEU A 325 18.03 9.18 14.76
N VAL A 326 17.57 8.51 15.81
CA VAL A 326 18.30 7.45 16.49
C VAL A 326 17.74 6.09 16.00
N PRO A 327 18.56 5.24 15.36
CA PRO A 327 18.16 3.88 15.01
C PRO A 327 17.78 3.07 16.25
N LEU A 328 16.68 2.33 16.18
CA LEU A 328 16.21 1.42 17.23
C LEU A 328 16.17 -0.02 16.68
N PRO A 329 17.26 -0.80 16.81
CA PRO A 329 17.25 -2.19 16.37
C PRO A 329 16.23 -3.02 17.16
N VAL A 330 15.35 -3.73 16.46
CA VAL A 330 14.33 -4.61 17.05
C VAL A 330 14.26 -5.92 16.30
N MET A 331 13.79 -6.98 16.95
CA MET A 331 13.59 -8.25 16.28
C MET A 331 12.33 -8.20 15.42
N HIS A 332 12.43 -8.74 14.22
CA HIS A 332 11.34 -8.98 13.28
C HIS A 332 11.36 -10.45 12.89
N GLY A 333 10.58 -11.28 13.59
CA GLY A 333 10.74 -12.73 13.56
C GLY A 333 11.79 -13.24 14.56
N GLU A 334 12.37 -14.42 14.27
CA GLU A 334 13.31 -15.11 15.17
C GLU A 334 14.75 -14.59 15.06
N ASP A 335 15.24 -14.42 13.82
CA ASP A 335 16.67 -14.23 13.52
C ASP A 335 16.92 -13.01 12.61
N TYR A 336 15.99 -12.06 12.58
CA TYR A 336 16.07 -10.91 11.70
C TYR A 336 15.86 -9.62 12.49
N ILE A 337 16.69 -8.62 12.23
CA ILE A 337 16.67 -7.32 12.89
C ILE A 337 16.23 -6.28 11.86
N CYS A 338 15.15 -5.58 12.15
CA CYS A 338 14.76 -4.35 11.45
C CYS A 338 15.08 -3.13 12.33
N LEU A 339 14.91 -1.94 11.77
CA LEU A 339 15.05 -0.69 12.51
C LEU A 339 13.69 -0.05 12.73
N GLY A 340 13.44 0.37 13.96
CA GLY A 340 12.60 1.53 14.22
C GLY A 340 13.45 2.79 14.43
N PHE A 341 12.81 3.90 14.80
CA PHE A 341 13.49 5.19 14.97
C PHE A 341 12.93 5.97 16.17
N LEU A 342 13.82 6.54 16.97
CA LEU A 342 13.53 7.54 17.99
C LEU A 342 13.94 8.92 17.47
N PHE A 343 13.07 9.92 17.63
CA PHE A 343 13.32 11.29 17.19
C PHE A 343 12.49 12.30 17.99
N GLY A 344 12.85 13.57 17.87
CA GLY A 344 12.23 14.69 18.58
C GLY A 344 12.84 14.92 19.96
N ASP A 345 13.33 16.14 20.19
CA ASP A 345 13.97 16.56 21.45
C ASP A 345 12.93 17.09 22.44
N LYS A 346 11.92 17.82 21.95
CA LYS A 346 10.86 18.39 22.79
C LYS A 346 9.66 17.48 22.92
N TYR A 347 9.28 16.82 21.81
CA TYR A 347 8.20 15.85 21.75
C TYR A 347 8.78 14.53 21.27
N ARG A 348 9.08 13.64 22.21
CA ARG A 348 9.81 12.40 21.95
C ARG A 348 8.92 11.34 21.33
N VAL A 349 9.27 10.91 20.13
CA VAL A 349 8.53 9.92 19.35
C VAL A 349 9.39 8.70 19.08
N ALA A 350 8.88 7.51 19.41
CA ALA A 350 9.44 6.26 18.91
C ALA A 350 8.49 5.64 17.88
N TYR A 351 9.03 5.27 16.72
CA TYR A 351 8.34 4.59 15.64
C TYR A 351 8.92 3.19 15.46
N LEU A 352 8.11 2.16 15.73
CA LEU A 352 8.50 0.75 15.67
C LEU A 352 7.46 -0.04 14.85
N SER A 353 7.71 -0.21 13.56
CA SER A 353 6.96 -1.13 12.71
C SER A 353 7.60 -2.51 12.69
N ASP A 354 6.85 -3.55 12.31
CA ASP A 354 7.40 -4.88 12.02
C ASP A 354 8.19 -5.50 13.19
N ILE A 355 7.68 -5.38 14.43
CA ILE A 355 8.37 -5.87 15.63
C ILE A 355 7.75 -7.18 16.14
N SER A 356 8.60 -8.14 16.50
CA SER A 356 8.24 -9.35 17.26
C SER A 356 8.74 -9.29 18.70
N ARG A 357 9.87 -8.63 18.95
CA ARG A 357 10.51 -8.55 20.26
C ARG A 357 11.45 -7.35 20.37
N PHE A 358 11.44 -6.68 21.51
CA PHE A 358 12.38 -5.62 21.82
C PHE A 358 13.76 -6.21 22.16
N LEU A 359 14.82 -5.57 21.66
CA LEU A 359 16.17 -5.81 22.18
C LEU A 359 16.35 -5.05 23.51
N PRO A 360 17.15 -5.57 24.47
CA PRO A 360 17.31 -4.93 25.78
C PRO A 360 17.74 -3.46 25.71
N ASP A 361 18.68 -3.13 24.83
CA ASP A 361 19.18 -1.75 24.67
C ASP A 361 18.09 -0.82 24.14
N THR A 362 17.35 -1.26 23.12
CA THR A 362 16.21 -0.52 22.55
C THR A 362 15.10 -0.34 23.57
N GLU A 363 14.73 -1.40 24.29
CA GLU A 363 13.71 -1.37 25.32
C GLU A 363 14.08 -0.39 26.45
N HIS A 364 15.33 -0.45 26.91
CA HIS A 364 15.84 0.46 27.93
C HIS A 364 15.76 1.91 27.45
N LEU A 365 16.28 2.19 26.24
CA LEU A 365 16.33 3.53 25.66
C LEU A 365 14.95 4.20 25.53
N ILE A 366 13.92 3.44 25.18
CA ILE A 366 12.57 4.01 24.98
C ILE A 366 11.68 3.90 26.23
N SER A 367 12.16 3.27 27.29
CA SER A 367 11.41 3.16 28.55
C SER A 367 11.50 4.45 29.37
N LYS A 368 10.43 4.72 30.13
CA LYS A 368 10.37 5.84 31.08
C LYS A 368 11.56 5.90 32.05
N ASN A 369 12.06 4.74 32.49
CA ASN A 369 13.13 4.64 33.49
C ASN A 369 14.54 4.59 32.89
N GLY A 370 14.67 4.38 31.58
CA GLY A 370 15.95 4.33 30.89
C GLY A 370 16.23 5.64 30.18
N GLY A 371 15.88 5.73 28.90
CA GLY A 371 16.14 6.96 28.14
C GLY A 371 15.18 8.11 28.46
N GLY A 372 14.01 7.84 29.05
CA GLY A 372 13.02 8.83 29.46
C GLY A 372 11.64 8.56 28.86
N GLN A 373 10.60 9.17 29.43
CA GLN A 373 9.22 8.92 28.99
C GLN A 373 8.98 9.42 27.57
N LEU A 374 8.46 8.56 26.69
CA LEU A 374 8.02 8.96 25.36
C LEU A 374 6.74 9.79 25.41
N ASP A 375 6.64 10.83 24.59
CA ASP A 375 5.40 11.54 24.36
C ASP A 375 4.46 10.75 23.44
N LEU A 376 5.03 10.07 22.45
CA LEU A 376 4.29 9.20 21.54
C LEU A 376 5.07 7.93 21.21
N LEU A 377 4.45 6.78 21.40
CA LEU A 377 4.92 5.50 20.88
C LEU A 377 4.02 5.04 19.73
N ILE A 378 4.60 4.89 18.54
CA ILE A 378 3.94 4.28 17.39
C ILE A 378 4.45 2.84 17.29
N LEU A 379 3.55 1.87 17.43
CA LEU A 379 3.92 0.47 17.63
C LEU A 379 3.07 -0.50 16.79
N ASP A 380 3.73 -1.50 16.22
CA ASP A 380 3.10 -2.59 15.48
C ASP A 380 2.13 -3.44 16.33
N THR A 381 0.97 -3.78 15.77
CA THR A 381 0.02 -4.76 16.31
C THR A 381 -0.59 -5.61 15.19
N LEU A 382 0.20 -6.53 14.63
CA LEU A 382 -0.19 -7.27 13.44
C LEU A 382 -1.46 -8.15 13.60
N TYR A 383 -1.57 -8.87 14.71
CA TYR A 383 -2.67 -9.82 14.98
C TYR A 383 -3.35 -9.57 16.32
N LYS A 384 -4.64 -9.91 16.44
CA LYS A 384 -5.34 -9.81 17.73
C LYS A 384 -4.84 -10.85 18.73
N VAL A 385 -4.56 -12.05 18.23
CA VAL A 385 -4.07 -13.19 19.02
C VAL A 385 -2.68 -13.56 18.53
N ALA A 386 -1.79 -13.94 19.43
CA ALA A 386 -0.47 -14.44 19.07
C ALA A 386 -0.60 -15.71 18.23
N LEU A 387 -0.12 -15.65 16.98
CA LEU A 387 -0.02 -16.83 16.12
C LEU A 387 1.31 -17.53 16.37
N TYR A 388 1.26 -18.62 17.13
CA TYR A 388 2.36 -19.58 17.21
C TYR A 388 2.22 -20.55 16.04
N PHE A 389 3.07 -20.44 15.02
CA PHE A 389 3.08 -21.45 13.94
C PHE A 389 3.78 -22.72 14.45
N TRP A 390 3.00 -23.72 14.87
CA TRP A 390 3.50 -25.02 15.33
C TRP A 390 4.18 -25.87 14.25
N SER A 391 4.03 -25.52 12.96
CA SER A 391 4.38 -26.42 11.85
C SER A 391 5.88 -26.58 11.56
N PHE A 392 6.76 -25.81 12.20
CA PHE A 392 8.23 -25.97 12.04
C PHE A 392 8.89 -26.67 13.23
N ALA A 393 8.31 -26.56 14.42
CA ALA A 393 8.86 -27.18 15.63
C ALA A 393 8.82 -28.72 15.55
N GLN A 394 7.75 -29.31 15.02
CA GLN A 394 7.64 -30.76 14.88
C GLN A 394 8.68 -31.32 13.88
N TYR A 395 8.93 -30.62 12.77
CA TYR A 395 9.93 -31.03 11.77
C TYR A 395 11.36 -30.97 12.32
N CYS A 396 11.68 -29.95 13.13
CA CYS A 396 12.99 -29.84 13.79
C CYS A 396 13.19 -30.88 14.90
N ILE A 397 12.14 -31.26 15.64
CA ILE A 397 12.18 -32.32 16.65
C ILE A 397 12.42 -33.69 15.98
N ASP A 398 11.79 -33.94 14.83
CA ASP A 398 11.84 -35.24 14.16
C ASP A 398 13.11 -35.45 13.29
N SER A 399 13.86 -34.37 12.98
CA SER A 399 14.98 -34.42 12.01
C SER A 399 16.39 -34.20 12.62
N MET A 400 16.52 -34.02 13.94
CA MET A 400 17.83 -33.86 14.57
C MET A 400 18.31 -35.15 15.26
N PRO A 401 19.45 -35.74 14.83
CA PRO A 401 20.17 -36.68 15.68
C PRO A 401 20.84 -35.89 16.81
N ALA A 402 20.31 -35.99 18.04
CA ALA A 402 20.97 -35.47 19.23
C ALA A 402 22.32 -36.21 19.44
N PRO A 403 23.38 -35.53 19.92
CA PRO A 403 23.38 -35.18 21.34
C PRO A 403 23.91 -33.77 21.65
N ASN A 404 23.41 -33.26 22.78
CA ASN A 404 23.79 -32.03 23.50
C ASN A 404 22.96 -30.78 23.18
N LEU A 405 21.74 -30.71 23.72
CA LEU A 405 21.30 -29.58 24.57
C LEU A 405 19.99 -29.93 25.31
N CYS A 406 19.95 -29.62 26.62
CA CYS A 406 18.82 -29.62 27.56
C CYS A 406 17.73 -30.72 27.48
N ARG A 407 17.91 -31.79 28.29
CA ARG A 407 16.79 -32.54 28.87
C ARG A 407 16.16 -31.73 30.01
N LYS A 408 15.17 -30.91 29.74
CA LYS A 408 14.18 -30.52 30.76
C LYS A 408 12.78 -30.60 30.15
N ASP A 409 11.98 -31.46 30.77
CA ASP A 409 10.52 -31.56 30.78
C ASP A 409 9.73 -30.98 29.57
N PRO A 410 9.04 -31.81 28.76
CA PRO A 410 8.25 -31.36 27.61
C PRO A 410 7.06 -30.46 27.97
N THR A 411 6.72 -30.28 29.25
CA THR A 411 5.73 -29.29 29.70
C THR A 411 6.30 -27.88 29.92
N THR A 412 7.62 -27.71 29.88
CA THR A 412 8.31 -26.42 30.13
C THR A 412 8.96 -25.80 28.89
N CYS A 413 8.82 -26.42 27.72
CA CYS A 413 9.35 -25.89 26.46
C CYS A 413 8.36 -24.87 25.85
N THR A 414 8.19 -23.74 26.52
CA THR A 414 7.32 -22.60 26.14
C THR A 414 8.08 -21.50 25.39
N PHE A 415 9.05 -21.85 24.55
CA PHE A 415 9.69 -20.88 23.64
C PHE A 415 9.11 -21.01 22.23
N ALA A 416 7.81 -20.75 22.10
CA ALA A 416 7.27 -20.37 20.81
C ALA A 416 7.44 -18.85 20.70
N CYS A 417 8.46 -18.37 19.98
CA CYS A 417 8.57 -16.94 19.72
C CYS A 417 7.47 -16.56 18.71
N PRO A 418 6.61 -15.58 19.01
CA PRO A 418 5.74 -15.01 18.01
C PRO A 418 6.63 -14.46 16.88
N ARG A 419 6.29 -14.75 15.62
CA ARG A 419 7.01 -14.11 14.51
C ARG A 419 6.66 -12.62 14.36
N PHE A 420 5.55 -12.17 14.95
CA PHE A 420 5.05 -10.81 14.87
C PHE A 420 4.30 -10.41 16.15
N ALA A 421 4.18 -9.11 16.42
CA ALA A 421 3.46 -8.57 17.56
C ALA A 421 1.96 -8.90 17.54
N SER A 422 1.45 -9.45 18.66
CA SER A 422 0.03 -9.54 18.94
C SER A 422 -0.46 -8.33 19.72
N THR A 423 -1.77 -8.10 19.78
CA THR A 423 -2.36 -7.08 20.66
C THR A 423 -1.97 -7.29 22.12
N SER A 424 -1.93 -8.54 22.61
CA SER A 424 -1.48 -8.82 23.99
C SER A 424 -0.03 -8.43 24.24
N PHE A 425 0.89 -8.81 23.34
CA PHE A 425 2.29 -8.38 23.40
C PHE A 425 2.41 -6.85 23.40
N THR A 426 1.68 -6.21 22.50
CA THR A 426 1.68 -4.75 22.32
C THR A 426 1.24 -4.05 23.60
N LEU A 427 0.10 -4.44 24.17
CA LEU A 427 -0.45 -3.80 25.38
C LEU A 427 0.45 -4.02 26.61
N GLU A 428 1.06 -5.19 26.76
CA GLU A 428 2.04 -5.44 27.83
C GLU A 428 3.31 -4.59 27.64
N ALA A 429 3.77 -4.42 26.40
CA ALA A 429 4.88 -3.50 26.10
C ALA A 429 4.53 -2.06 26.47
N LEU A 430 3.30 -1.60 26.18
CA LEU A 430 2.85 -0.25 26.57
C LEU A 430 2.86 -0.04 28.09
N LYS A 431 2.41 -1.04 28.87
CA LYS A 431 2.48 -1.01 30.34
C LYS A 431 3.91 -0.92 30.86
N LYS A 432 4.85 -1.59 30.20
CA LYS A 432 6.26 -1.60 30.59
C LYS A 432 6.97 -0.31 30.22
N LEU A 433 6.71 0.22 29.02
CA LEU A 433 7.38 1.40 28.49
C LEU A 433 6.78 2.72 29.02
N CYS A 434 5.49 2.71 29.39
CA CYS A 434 4.74 3.85 29.95
C CYS A 434 4.80 5.13 29.09
N PRO A 435 4.54 5.10 27.77
CA PRO A 435 4.47 6.33 26.98
C PRO A 435 3.30 7.21 27.43
N LYS A 436 3.34 8.52 27.16
CA LYS A 436 2.20 9.42 27.42
C LYS A 436 1.01 9.13 26.52
N ARG A 437 1.25 8.54 25.35
CA ARG A 437 0.25 8.10 24.37
C ARG A 437 0.84 7.06 23.42
N ALA A 438 0.01 6.16 22.92
CA ALA A 438 0.40 5.24 21.86
C ALA A 438 -0.58 5.24 20.67
N LEU A 439 -0.03 5.03 19.47
CA LEU A 439 -0.76 4.80 18.23
C LEU A 439 -0.36 3.45 17.63
N LEU A 440 -1.33 2.60 17.36
CA LEU A 440 -1.04 1.26 16.86
C LEU A 440 -1.12 1.18 15.33
N ILE A 441 -0.16 0.49 14.70
CA ILE A 441 -0.01 0.34 13.24
C ILE A 441 0.19 -1.14 12.84
N GLY A 442 0.38 -1.40 11.54
CA GLY A 442 0.63 -2.73 10.99
C GLY A 442 -0.56 -3.68 11.04
N MET A 443 -1.77 -3.18 11.21
CA MET A 443 -2.95 -4.00 11.46
C MET A 443 -3.36 -4.79 10.22
N THR A 444 -3.69 -6.07 10.43
CA THR A 444 -4.37 -6.90 9.41
C THR A 444 -5.86 -6.57 9.30
N HIS A 445 -6.54 -7.24 8.37
CA HIS A 445 -8.00 -7.24 8.25
C HIS A 445 -8.77 -7.85 9.44
N GLU A 446 -8.09 -8.27 10.52
CA GLU A 446 -8.74 -8.68 11.77
C GLU A 446 -9.22 -7.48 12.59
N PHE A 447 -8.64 -6.30 12.35
CA PHE A 447 -8.90 -5.09 13.11
C PHE A 447 -9.96 -4.22 12.45
N ASP A 448 -11.07 -4.04 13.16
CA ASP A 448 -12.14 -3.08 12.88
C ASP A 448 -11.85 -1.81 13.65
N HIS A 449 -11.57 -0.72 12.94
CA HIS A 449 -11.11 0.52 13.55
C HIS A 449 -12.08 1.07 14.60
N GLN A 450 -13.39 0.91 14.42
CA GLN A 450 -14.35 1.43 15.39
C GLN A 450 -14.41 0.51 16.62
N LYS A 451 -14.68 -0.78 16.41
CA LYS A 451 -14.88 -1.74 17.51
C LYS A 451 -13.64 -1.91 18.36
N ASP A 452 -12.47 -1.98 17.72
CA ASP A 452 -11.22 -2.19 18.45
C ASP A 452 -10.79 -0.92 19.19
N ASN A 453 -11.10 0.28 18.69
CA ASN A 453 -10.89 1.51 19.45
C ASN A 453 -11.84 1.66 20.65
N GLU A 454 -13.07 1.12 20.59
CA GLU A 454 -13.95 1.06 21.78
C GLU A 454 -13.30 0.23 22.89
N PHE A 455 -12.75 -0.95 22.54
CA PHE A 455 -11.99 -1.78 23.47
C PHE A 455 -10.73 -1.07 24.00
N LEU A 456 -9.94 -0.45 23.13
CA LEU A 456 -8.73 0.26 23.52
C LEU A 456 -9.02 1.49 24.38
N THR A 457 -10.16 2.15 24.17
CA THR A 457 -10.59 3.28 25.01
C THR A 457 -10.84 2.81 26.44
N GLU A 458 -11.53 1.68 26.61
CA GLU A 458 -11.75 1.11 27.95
C GLU A 458 -10.43 0.65 28.59
N TRP A 459 -9.56 0.00 27.81
CA TRP A 459 -8.22 -0.35 28.28
C TRP A 459 -7.43 0.89 28.73
N SER A 460 -7.49 1.98 27.95
CA SER A 460 -6.79 3.23 28.21
C SER A 460 -7.24 3.88 29.51
N ARG A 461 -8.55 3.87 29.82
CA ARG A 461 -9.09 4.39 31.08
C ARG A 461 -8.57 3.63 32.30
N ARG A 462 -8.43 2.31 32.18
CA ARG A 462 -7.97 1.45 33.28
C ARG A 462 -6.47 1.59 33.55
N GLU A 463 -5.66 1.65 32.49
CA GLU A 463 -4.20 1.65 32.60
C GLU A 463 -3.61 3.08 32.63
N GLY A 464 -4.40 4.10 32.30
CA GLY A 464 -3.97 5.50 32.31
C GLY A 464 -3.05 5.88 31.14
N ILE A 465 -2.97 5.04 30.10
CA ILE A 465 -2.21 5.28 28.87
C ILE A 465 -3.21 5.39 27.72
N PRO A 466 -3.37 6.57 27.08
CA PRO A 466 -4.17 6.73 25.88
C PRO A 466 -3.63 5.89 24.72
N VAL A 467 -4.42 4.94 24.23
CA VAL A 467 -4.09 4.07 23.10
C VAL A 467 -5.23 4.07 22.09
N GLN A 468 -4.88 4.16 20.81
CA GLN A 468 -5.83 4.00 19.72
C GLN A 468 -5.13 3.39 18.50
N LEU A 469 -5.92 2.78 17.61
CA LEU A 469 -5.48 2.41 16.28
C LEU A 469 -5.25 3.67 15.44
N ALA A 470 -4.16 3.71 14.68
CA ALA A 470 -3.96 4.72 13.66
C ALA A 470 -4.71 4.35 12.37
N HIS A 471 -5.03 5.34 11.55
CA HIS A 471 -5.58 5.14 10.22
C HIS A 471 -4.82 5.94 9.18
N ASP A 472 -4.87 5.48 7.94
CA ASP A 472 -4.34 6.18 6.79
C ASP A 472 -4.88 7.63 6.74
N GLY A 473 -4.00 8.59 6.47
CA GLY A 473 -4.31 10.01 6.42
C GLY A 473 -4.33 10.72 7.77
N LEU A 474 -4.23 10.02 8.90
CA LEU A 474 -4.16 10.62 10.23
C LEU A 474 -2.98 11.61 10.29
N ARG A 475 -3.25 12.86 10.68
CA ARG A 475 -2.24 13.89 10.93
C ARG A 475 -2.16 14.17 12.43
N VAL A 476 -0.98 14.03 13.01
CA VAL A 476 -0.70 14.30 14.41
C VAL A 476 0.25 15.49 14.49
N PRO A 477 -0.22 16.67 14.93
CA PRO A 477 0.67 17.79 15.19
C PRO A 477 1.62 17.48 16.35
N VAL A 478 2.90 17.81 16.19
CA VAL A 478 3.98 17.58 17.17
C VAL A 478 4.96 18.76 17.15
N ASP A 479 5.65 19.00 18.27
CA ASP A 479 6.78 19.95 18.35
C ASP A 479 8.05 19.14 18.52
N LEU A 480 8.73 18.80 17.40
CA LEU A 480 9.89 17.92 17.39
C LEU A 480 11.13 18.60 17.98
#